data_AF-A0A803JJ60-F1
#
_entry.id   AF-A0A803JJ60-F1
#
_cell.length_a   1.000
_cell.length_b   1.000
_cell.length_c   1.000
_cell.angle_alpha   90.00
_cell.angle_beta   90.00
_cell.angle_gamma   90.00
#
_symmetry.space_group_name_H-M   'P 1'
#
loop_
_entity.id
_entity.type
_entity.pdbx_description
1 polymer ?
#
loop_
_entity_poly.entity_id
_entity_poly.type
_entity_poly.pdbx_seq_one_letter_code
_entity_poly.pdbx_strand_id
1 'polypeptide(L)'
;MGNDLQRMKTSSKMKCRISALCCFVHELYTVEKYLGTLNEKAGKQANNTITNALELLKLLDASYSKTEPSQYLEKQCEQCKQHKAHTTTKNLEGFIEDFEALLKNLATNL
;
A
#
# COMPACT_ATOMS: atom_id res chain seq x y z
N MET A 1 -11.40 -3.73 -30.60
CA MET A 1 -11.52 -2.81 -29.45
C MET A 1 -11.75 -3.52 -28.10
N GLY A 2 -11.57 -4.85 -27.97
CA GLY A 2 -11.87 -5.58 -26.73
C GLY A 2 -10.75 -5.65 -25.68
N ASN A 3 -9.48 -5.48 -26.07
CA ASN A 3 -8.33 -5.68 -25.17
C ASN A 3 -7.94 -4.42 -24.37
N ASP A 4 -8.12 -3.22 -24.93
CA ASP A 4 -7.71 -1.98 -24.26
C ASP A 4 -8.59 -1.65 -23.05
N LEU A 5 -9.88 -1.98 -23.10
CA LEU A 5 -10.81 -1.76 -22.00
C LEU A 5 -10.53 -2.70 -20.81
N GLN A 6 -10.14 -3.95 -21.07
CA GLN A 6 -9.69 -4.89 -20.02
C GLN A 6 -8.33 -4.47 -19.45
N ARG A 7 -7.39 -4.04 -20.29
CA ARG A 7 -6.07 -3.55 -19.88
C ARG A 7 -6.15 -2.25 -19.07
N MET A 8 -7.09 -1.36 -19.39
CA MET A 8 -7.39 -0.16 -18.61
C MET A 8 -8.06 -0.50 -17.27
N LYS A 9 -8.96 -1.49 -17.21
CA LYS A 9 -9.62 -1.92 -15.96
C LYS A 9 -8.64 -2.59 -14.99
N THR A 10 -7.69 -3.40 -15.49
CA THR A 10 -6.63 -3.98 -14.65
C THR A 10 -5.62 -2.93 -14.20
N SER A 11 -5.26 -1.98 -15.08
CA SER A 11 -4.41 -0.84 -14.75
C SER A 11 -5.02 0.04 -13.65
N SER A 12 -6.31 0.37 -13.73
CA SER A 12 -7.00 1.17 -12.71
C SER A 12 -7.14 0.46 -11.36
N LYS A 13 -7.41 -0.85 -11.35
CA LYS A 13 -7.48 -1.63 -10.10
C LYS A 13 -6.11 -1.70 -9.41
N MET A 14 -5.03 -1.83 -10.18
CA MET A 14 -3.69 -1.87 -9.61
C MET A 14 -3.23 -0.52 -9.08
N LYS A 15 -3.54 0.59 -9.79
CA LYS A 15 -3.32 1.96 -9.29
C LYS A 15 -3.90 2.14 -7.89
N CYS A 16 -5.17 1.75 -7.70
CA CYS A 16 -5.83 1.84 -6.40
C CYS A 16 -5.15 0.96 -5.32
N ARG A 17 -4.68 -0.24 -5.68
CA ARG A 17 -4.01 -1.14 -4.72
C ARG A 17 -2.65 -0.60 -4.28
N ILE A 18 -1.89 0.00 -5.21
CA ILE A 18 -0.60 0.64 -4.89
C ILE A 18 -0.84 1.88 -4.02
N SER A 19 -1.77 2.76 -4.40
CA SER A 19 -2.15 3.91 -3.57
C SER A 19 -2.63 3.49 -2.17
N ALA A 20 -3.43 2.42 -2.07
CA ALA A 20 -3.86 1.87 -0.80
C ALA A 20 -2.67 1.35 0.03
N LEU A 21 -1.72 0.63 -0.59
CA LEU A 21 -0.52 0.15 0.10
C LEU A 21 0.31 1.32 0.64
N CYS A 22 0.47 2.40 -0.14
CA CYS A 22 1.13 3.61 0.35
C CYS A 22 0.41 4.21 1.57
N CYS A 23 -0.93 4.22 1.57
CA CYS A 23 -1.71 4.68 2.73
C CYS A 23 -1.55 3.80 3.96
N PHE A 24 -1.59 2.47 3.79
CA PHE A 24 -1.36 1.56 4.91
C PHE A 24 0.03 1.72 5.50
N VAL A 25 1.07 1.85 4.67
CA VAL A 25 2.44 2.09 5.14
C VAL A 25 2.54 3.40 5.91
N HIS A 26 1.88 4.47 5.44
CA HIS A 26 1.84 5.74 6.14
C HIS A 26 1.23 5.60 7.55
N GLU A 27 0.05 4.98 7.64
CA GLU A 27 -0.64 4.77 8.92
C GLU A 27 0.09 3.77 9.84
N LEU A 28 0.78 2.79 9.27
CA LEU A 28 1.59 1.84 10.03
C LEU A 28 2.70 2.54 10.83
N TYR A 29 3.27 3.65 10.36
CA TYR A 29 4.20 4.43 11.17
C TYR A 29 3.55 5.04 12.43
N THR A 30 2.28 5.43 12.35
CA THR A 30 1.51 5.89 13.51
C THR A 30 1.27 4.72 14.47
N VAL A 31 0.91 3.55 13.94
CA VAL A 31 0.70 2.31 14.70
C VAL A 31 2.00 1.86 15.37
N GLU A 32 3.13 1.88 14.67
CA GLU A 32 4.45 1.50 15.19
C GLU A 32 4.83 2.35 16.39
N LYS A 33 4.70 3.69 16.28
CA LYS A 33 4.97 4.59 17.40
C LYS A 33 4.05 4.29 18.59
N TYR A 34 2.75 4.15 18.34
CA TYR A 34 1.79 3.84 19.40
C TYR A 34 2.13 2.52 20.11
N LEU A 35 2.34 1.45 19.35
CA LEU A 35 2.70 0.14 19.89
C LEU A 35 4.07 0.17 20.58
N GLY A 36 5.04 0.91 20.06
CA GLY A 36 6.36 1.06 20.65
C GLY A 36 6.32 1.71 22.04
N THR A 37 5.38 2.62 22.29
CA THR A 37 5.18 3.20 23.64
C THR A 37 4.55 2.22 24.63
N LEU A 38 3.76 1.26 24.16
CA LEU A 38 3.08 0.27 25.00
C LEU A 38 3.92 -0.99 25.22
N ASN A 39 4.60 -1.43 24.16
CA ASN A 39 5.34 -2.68 24.10
C ASN A 39 6.39 -2.62 22.98
N GLU A 40 7.67 -2.55 23.36
CA GLU A 40 8.80 -2.49 22.44
C GLU A 40 8.82 -3.65 21.42
N LYS A 41 8.41 -4.86 21.82
CA LYS A 41 8.34 -6.01 20.89
C LYS A 41 7.24 -5.82 19.84
N ALA A 42 6.09 -5.26 20.23
CA ALA A 42 5.01 -4.97 19.31
C ALA A 42 5.39 -3.84 18.33
N GLY A 43 6.07 -2.79 18.82
CA GLY A 43 6.64 -1.74 17.97
C GLY A 43 7.65 -2.31 16.96
N LYS A 44 8.58 -3.16 17.41
CA LYS A 44 9.52 -3.86 16.51
C LYS A 44 8.82 -4.70 15.45
N GLN A 45 7.74 -5.40 15.81
CA GLN A 45 6.97 -6.19 14.86
C GLN A 45 6.27 -5.30 13.82
N ALA A 46 5.67 -4.17 14.24
CA ALA A 46 5.10 -3.19 13.31
C ALA A 46 6.16 -2.60 12.38
N ASN A 47 7.36 -2.30 12.88
CA ASN A 47 8.47 -1.80 12.07
C ASN A 47 8.94 -2.82 11.02
N ASN A 48 8.99 -4.11 11.37
CA ASN A 48 9.30 -5.17 10.40
C ASN A 48 8.23 -5.23 9.29
N THR A 49 6.96 -5.11 9.66
CA THR A 49 5.84 -5.05 8.70
C THR A 49 5.96 -3.85 7.75
N ILE A 50 6.32 -2.66 8.27
CA ILE A 50 6.58 -1.46 7.46
C ILE A 50 7.72 -1.72 6.48
N THR A 51 8.83 -2.29 6.95
CA THR A 51 10.00 -2.58 6.12
C THR A 51 9.64 -3.49 4.95
N ASN A 52 8.93 -4.60 5.23
CA ASN A 52 8.48 -5.54 4.20
C ASN A 52 7.53 -4.88 3.18
N ALA A 53 6.62 -4.02 3.64
CA ALA A 53 5.70 -3.30 2.77
C ALA A 53 6.43 -2.29 1.87
N LEU A 54 7.47 -1.62 2.38
CA LEU A 54 8.34 -0.74 1.59
C LEU A 54 9.15 -1.51 0.55
N GLU A 55 9.65 -2.70 0.89
CA GLU A 55 10.32 -3.57 -0.08
C GLU A 55 9.38 -4.01 -1.19
N LEU A 56 8.13 -4.38 -0.85
CA LEU A 56 7.10 -4.69 -1.83
C LEU A 56 6.80 -3.50 -2.74
N LEU A 57 6.68 -2.28 -2.20
CA LEU A 57 6.51 -1.06 -2.99
C LEU A 57 7.69 -0.83 -3.95
N LYS A 58 8.93 -1.07 -3.53
CA LYS A 58 10.11 -0.97 -4.40
C LYS A 58 10.10 -2.01 -5.53
N LEU A 59 9.70 -3.25 -5.24
CA LEU A 59 9.56 -4.30 -6.26
C LEU A 59 8.48 -3.96 -7.28
N LEU A 60 7.37 -3.40 -6.82
CA LEU A 60 6.30 -2.89 -7.68
C LEU A 60 6.82 -1.73 -8.55
N ASP A 61 7.53 -0.77 -7.97
CA ASP A 61 8.11 0.36 -8.73
C ASP A 61 9.09 -0.11 -9.82
N ALA A 62 10.00 -1.04 -9.49
CA ALA A 62 10.92 -1.63 -10.46
C ALA A 62 10.21 -2.39 -11.60
N SER A 63 9.01 -2.94 -11.32
CA SER A 63 8.21 -3.64 -12.32
C SER A 63 7.46 -2.66 -13.23
N TYR A 64 6.89 -1.59 -12.66
CA TYR A 64 6.09 -0.60 -13.40
C TYR A 64 6.93 0.46 -14.12
N SER A 65 8.10 0.85 -13.58
CA SER A 65 9.04 1.79 -14.22
C SER A 65 9.57 1.31 -15.58
N LYS A 66 9.48 0.01 -15.87
CA LYS A 66 9.76 -0.55 -17.20
C LYS A 66 8.67 -0.23 -18.23
N THR A 67 7.48 0.20 -17.79
CA THR A 67 6.26 0.30 -18.61
C THR A 67 5.52 1.64 -18.49
N GLU A 68 5.78 2.43 -17.44
CA GLU A 68 5.18 3.74 -17.19
C GLU A 68 6.29 4.78 -16.87
N PRO A 69 6.00 6.10 -16.95
CA PRO A 69 6.98 7.16 -16.67
C PRO A 69 7.57 7.06 -15.25
N SER A 70 8.81 7.55 -15.09
CA SER A 70 9.69 7.44 -13.89
C SER A 70 9.18 8.07 -12.58
N GLN A 71 7.88 8.25 -12.39
CA GLN A 71 7.24 8.82 -11.19
C GLN A 71 5.89 8.15 -10.86
N TYR A 72 5.60 6.97 -11.45
CA TYR A 72 4.30 6.32 -11.31
C TYR A 72 3.96 6.00 -9.85
N LEU A 73 4.90 5.38 -9.12
CA LEU A 73 4.71 5.01 -7.72
C LEU A 73 4.61 6.26 -6.83
N GLU A 74 5.45 7.27 -7.07
CA GLU A 74 5.42 8.55 -6.36
C GLU A 74 4.05 9.22 -6.47
N LYS A 75 3.49 9.28 -7.69
CA LYS A 75 2.14 9.82 -7.94
C LYS A 75 1.03 9.01 -7.26
N GLN A 76 1.14 7.68 -7.18
CA GLN A 76 0.16 6.86 -6.47
C GLN A 76 0.24 7.12 -4.95
N CYS A 77 1.44 7.20 -4.39
CA CYS A 77 1.61 7.48 -2.96
C CYS A 77 1.22 8.92 -2.56
N GLU A 78 1.36 9.91 -3.46
CA GLU A 78 0.89 11.28 -3.20
C GLU A 78 -0.64 11.39 -3.04
N GLN A 79 -1.42 10.53 -3.70
CA GLN A 79 -2.88 10.54 -3.57
C GLN A 79 -3.32 10.30 -2.12
N CYS A 80 -2.52 9.56 -1.35
CA CYS A 80 -2.78 9.35 0.06
C CYS A 80 -2.62 10.64 0.88
N LYS A 81 -1.51 11.36 0.65
CA LYS A 81 -1.19 12.61 1.36
C LYS A 81 -2.17 13.74 1.05
N GLN A 82 -2.76 13.72 -0.14
CA GLN A 82 -3.67 14.77 -0.61
C GLN A 82 -5.15 14.54 -0.23
N HIS A 83 -5.47 13.55 0.61
CA HIS A 83 -6.86 13.13 0.92
C HIS A 83 -7.73 12.84 -0.31
N LYS A 84 -7.10 12.54 -1.46
CA LYS A 84 -7.79 12.16 -2.70
C LYS A 84 -8.16 10.68 -2.70
N ALA A 85 -7.53 9.89 -1.84
CA ALA A 85 -7.95 8.52 -1.57
C ALA A 85 -9.21 8.54 -0.68
N HIS A 86 -10.27 7.86 -1.12
CA HIS A 86 -11.43 7.60 -0.27
C HIS A 86 -11.04 6.57 0.80
N THR A 87 -10.64 7.05 1.98
CA THR A 87 -10.29 6.23 3.13
C THR A 87 -11.45 6.16 4.12
N THR A 88 -11.43 5.15 4.99
CA THR A 88 -12.36 5.02 6.11
C THR A 88 -11.56 4.81 7.38
N THR A 89 -11.90 5.54 8.44
CA THR A 89 -11.28 5.33 9.75
C THR A 89 -11.76 4.01 10.36
N LYS A 90 -10.83 3.17 10.81
CA LYS A 90 -11.11 1.92 11.51
C LYS A 90 -10.36 1.87 12.84
N ASN A 91 -10.81 0.99 13.74
CA ASN A 91 -10.00 0.61 14.90
C ASN A 91 -8.77 -0.19 14.43
N LEU A 92 -7.81 -0.43 15.34
CA LEU A 92 -6.55 -1.08 15.00
C LEU A 92 -6.76 -2.49 14.41
N GLU A 93 -7.71 -3.25 14.95
CA GLU A 93 -8.05 -4.59 14.45
C GLU A 93 -8.53 -4.54 12.99
N GLY A 94 -9.55 -3.72 12.70
CA GLY A 94 -10.07 -3.58 11.34
C GLY A 94 -9.07 -2.96 10.36
N PHE A 95 -8.13 -2.15 10.85
CA PHE A 95 -7.00 -1.66 10.05
C PHE A 95 -6.05 -2.80 9.65
N ILE A 96 -5.69 -3.68 10.59
CA ILE A 96 -4.81 -4.82 10.33
C ILE A 96 -5.48 -5.80 9.36
N GLU A 97 -6.77 -6.10 9.54
CA GLU A 97 -7.53 -6.99 8.66
C GLU A 97 -7.53 -6.52 7.19
N ASP A 98 -7.83 -5.23 6.96
CA ASP A 98 -7.83 -4.68 5.61
C ASP A 98 -6.43 -4.68 4.99
N PHE A 99 -5.40 -4.42 5.82
CA PHE A 99 -4.02 -4.45 5.36
C PHE A 99 -3.59 -5.86 4.93
N GLU A 100 -3.89 -6.88 5.71
CA GLU A 100 -3.61 -8.27 5.36
C GLU A 100 -4.36 -8.69 4.09
N ALA A 101 -5.62 -8.29 3.96
CA ALA A 101 -6.42 -8.56 2.76
C ALA A 101 -5.79 -7.92 1.52
N LEU A 102 -5.28 -6.69 1.63
CA LEU A 102 -4.57 -6.01 0.56
C LEU A 102 -3.28 -6.75 0.18
N LEU A 103 -2.47 -7.17 1.15
CA LEU A 103 -1.24 -7.92 0.90
C LEU A 103 -1.50 -9.25 0.21
N LYS A 104 -2.50 -10.03 0.67
CA LYS A 104 -2.93 -11.27 0.01
C LYS A 104 -3.35 -11.00 -1.43
N ASN A 105 -4.10 -9.92 -1.65
CA ASN A 105 -4.56 -9.54 -2.98
C ASN A 105 -3.41 -9.15 -3.92
N LEU A 106 -2.40 -8.43 -3.41
CA LEU A 106 -1.21 -8.06 -4.17
C LEU A 106 -0.34 -9.27 -4.51
N ALA A 107 -0.09 -10.15 -3.54
CA ALA A 107 0.70 -11.37 -3.74
C ALA A 107 0.08 -12.34 -4.76
N THR A 108 -1.26 -12.39 -4.86
CA THR A 108 -1.96 -13.27 -5.82
C THR A 108 -1.97 -12.70 -7.25
N ASN A 109 -1.65 -11.42 -7.44
CA ASN A 109 -1.71 -10.73 -8.74
C ASN A 109 -0.32 -10.24 -9.23
N LEU A 110 0.75 -10.63 -8.55
CA LEU A 110 2.14 -10.48 -8.94
C LEU A 110 2.60 -11.74 -9.69
#